data_AF-A0A6A4VYJ0-F1
#
_entry.id   AF-A0A6A4VYJ0-F1
#
_cell.length_a   1.000
_cell.length_b   1.000
_cell.length_c   1.000
_cell.angle_alpha   90.00
_cell.angle_beta   90.00
_cell.angle_gamma   90.00
#
_symmetry.space_group_name_H-M   'P 1'
#
loop_
_entity.id
_entity.type
_entity.pdbx_description
1 polymer ?
#
loop_
_entity_poly.entity_id
_entity_poly.type
_entity_poly.pdbx_seq_one_letter_code
_entity_poly.pdbx_strand_id
1 'polypeptide(L)'
;MARGDLSPAVSVPVTFDQAVDLPASVLDGVTVIGSRSSNARPAGLVTLAVPVTPAMSTGFKVLVFAAVDGEVIADSAQYKAVPCLENTVRVSWAPDRVQPRRNTRLTVSAAPGSLCGIGN
;
A
#
# COMPACT_ATOMS: atom_id res chain seq x y z
N MET A 1 0.60 13.03 -17.61
CA MET A 1 1.02 11.89 -16.77
C MET A 1 0.04 11.78 -15.62
N ALA A 2 -0.57 10.60 -15.44
CA ALA A 2 -1.62 10.39 -14.45
C ALA A 2 -1.04 10.47 -13.02
N ARG A 3 -1.70 11.22 -12.14
CA ARG A 3 -1.44 11.19 -10.70
C ARG A 3 -1.96 9.86 -10.17
N GLY A 4 -1.06 8.97 -9.75
CA GLY A 4 -1.42 7.88 -8.87
C GLY A 4 -1.40 8.41 -7.44
N ASP A 5 -2.55 8.81 -6.92
CA ASP A 5 -2.68 9.08 -5.48
C ASP A 5 -2.70 7.72 -4.76
N LEU A 6 -1.69 7.48 -3.93
CA LEU A 6 -1.67 6.32 -3.04
C LEU A 6 -2.78 6.51 -1.99
N SER A 7 -3.75 5.60 -1.94
CA SER A 7 -4.55 5.46 -0.71
C SER A 7 -3.58 5.10 0.42
N PRO A 8 -3.55 5.86 1.51
CA PRO A 8 -2.48 5.76 2.51
C PRO A 8 -2.51 4.43 3.27
N ALA A 9 -3.64 3.72 3.28
CA ALA A 9 -3.77 2.42 3.91
C ALA A 9 -4.79 1.54 3.16
N VAL A 10 -4.55 0.23 3.19
CA VAL A 10 -5.53 -0.79 2.80
C VAL A 10 -5.91 -1.60 4.03
N SER A 11 -7.20 -1.83 4.23
CA SER A 11 -7.73 -2.74 5.25
C SER A 11 -7.68 -4.17 4.73
N VAL A 12 -6.96 -5.04 5.43
CA VAL A 12 -6.87 -6.47 5.10
C VAL A 12 -7.80 -7.25 6.03
N PRO A 13 -8.95 -7.77 5.55
CA PRO A 13 -9.77 -8.66 6.34
C PRO A 13 -9.10 -10.04 6.41
N VAL A 14 -8.90 -10.55 7.62
CA VAL A 14 -8.41 -11.92 7.85
C VAL A 14 -9.49 -12.69 8.61
N THR A 15 -9.87 -13.84 8.08
CA THR A 15 -10.82 -14.75 8.72
C THR A 15 -10.06 -15.98 9.19
N PHE A 16 -10.20 -16.32 10.47
CA PHE A 16 -9.73 -17.60 11.00
C PHE A 16 -10.92 -18.56 11.10
N ASP A 17 -10.82 -19.72 10.43
CA ASP A 17 -11.86 -20.76 10.44
C ASP A 17 -11.95 -21.51 11.78
N GLN A 18 -11.00 -21.25 12.68
CA GLN A 18 -10.93 -21.78 14.03
C GLN A 18 -10.79 -20.65 15.06
N ALA A 19 -11.32 -20.90 16.25
CA ALA A 19 -11.15 -20.03 17.39
C ALA A 19 -9.66 -20.01 17.78
N VAL A 20 -8.98 -18.90 17.52
CA VAL A 20 -7.59 -18.70 17.96
C VAL A 20 -7.61 -17.72 19.12
N ASP A 21 -7.21 -18.18 20.30
CA ASP A 21 -6.94 -17.30 21.44
C ASP A 21 -5.61 -16.56 21.16
N LEU A 22 -5.71 -15.34 20.63
CA LEU A 22 -4.55 -14.50 20.38
C LEU A 22 -4.07 -13.86 21.69
N PRO A 23 -2.77 -13.92 22.02
CA PRO A 23 -2.24 -13.24 23.19
C PRO A 23 -2.36 -11.73 23.04
N ALA A 24 -2.50 -11.00 24.15
CA ALA A 24 -2.71 -9.55 24.16
C ALA A 24 -1.64 -8.75 23.39
N SER A 25 -0.42 -9.29 23.25
CA SER A 25 0.67 -8.70 22.47
C SER A 25 0.45 -8.73 20.95
N VAL A 26 -0.40 -9.62 20.45
CA VAL A 26 -0.79 -9.68 19.02
C VAL A 26 -1.90 -8.67 18.71
N LEU A 27 -2.58 -8.13 19.73
CA LEU A 27 -3.69 -7.18 19.58
C LEU A 27 -3.23 -5.73 19.43
N ASP A 28 -1.94 -5.45 19.56
CA ASP A 28 -1.43 -4.08 19.47
C ASP A 28 -1.48 -3.59 18.01
N GLY A 29 -2.30 -2.55 17.75
CA GLY A 29 -2.57 -2.05 16.39
C GLY A 29 -3.58 -2.85 15.58
N VAL A 30 -4.25 -3.84 16.16
CA VAL A 30 -5.27 -4.69 15.51
C VAL A 30 -6.68 -4.33 16.00
N THR A 31 -7.59 -4.02 15.08
CA THR A 31 -9.03 -3.94 15.40
C THR A 31 -9.70 -5.29 15.17
N VAL A 32 -10.08 -5.94 16.27
CA VAL A 32 -10.86 -7.20 16.24
C VAL A 32 -12.35 -6.86 16.23
N ILE A 33 -13.06 -7.29 15.20
CA ILE A 33 -14.52 -7.25 15.13
C ILE A 33 -15.01 -8.70 15.28
N GLY A 34 -15.37 -9.10 16.50
CA GLY A 34 -15.88 -10.44 16.77
C GLY A 34 -17.04 -10.39 17.76
N SER A 35 -18.11 -11.14 17.50
CA SER A 35 -19.17 -11.39 18.47
C SER A 35 -18.97 -12.77 19.10
N ARG A 36 -18.88 -12.83 20.44
CA ARG A 36 -19.03 -14.11 21.14
C ARG A 36 -20.49 -14.52 21.08
N SER A 37 -20.83 -15.47 20.20
CA SER A 37 -22.12 -16.16 20.25
C SER A 37 -21.90 -17.55 20.86
N SER A 38 -22.62 -17.87 21.94
CA SER A 38 -22.49 -19.15 22.65
C SER A 38 -22.89 -20.38 21.81
N ASN A 39 -23.46 -20.18 20.61
CA ASN A 39 -23.92 -21.22 19.70
C ASN A 39 -23.32 -21.14 18.29
N ALA A 40 -22.29 -20.30 18.06
CA ALA A 40 -21.61 -20.22 16.76
C ALA A 40 -20.12 -20.61 16.90
N ARG A 41 -19.55 -21.20 15.84
CA ARG A 41 -18.09 -21.33 15.72
C ARG A 41 -17.48 -19.93 15.92
N PRO A 42 -16.50 -19.74 16.81
CA PRO A 42 -15.90 -18.42 17.00
C PRO A 42 -15.20 -18.01 15.70
N ALA A 43 -15.82 -17.11 14.95
CA ALA A 43 -15.22 -16.46 13.79
C ALA A 43 -14.86 -15.03 14.21
N GLY A 44 -13.57 -14.74 14.26
CA GLY A 44 -13.05 -13.40 14.52
C GLY A 44 -12.63 -12.74 13.23
N LEU A 45 -13.03 -11.48 13.02
CA LEU A 45 -12.49 -10.65 11.95
C LEU A 45 -11.36 -9.79 12.52
N VAL A 46 -10.18 -9.90 11.93
CA VAL A 46 -9.04 -9.03 12.22
C VAL A 46 -8.88 -8.06 11.06
N THR A 47 -8.81 -6.76 11.36
CA THR A 47 -8.49 -5.72 10.37
C THR A 47 -7.09 -5.19 10.63
N LEU A 48 -6.19 -5.33 9.64
CA LEU A 48 -4.86 -4.75 9.66
C LEU A 48 -4.80 -3.56 8.70
N ALA A 49 -4.29 -2.42 9.18
CA ALA A 49 -3.99 -1.26 8.34
C ALA A 49 -2.55 -1.34 7.85
N VAL A 50 -2.36 -1.54 6.54
CA VAL A 50 -1.02 -1.61 5.92
C VAL A 50 -0.74 -0.33 5.13
N PRO A 51 0.31 0.44 5.47
CA PRO A 51 0.66 1.63 4.70
C PRO A 51 1.21 1.23 3.33
N VAL A 52 0.62 1.77 2.27
CA VAL A 52 1.06 1.47 0.89
C VAL A 52 2.19 2.42 0.51
N THR A 53 3.32 1.85 0.08
CA THR A 53 4.51 2.61 -0.33
C THR A 53 4.78 2.45 -1.84
N PRO A 54 5.54 3.36 -2.48
CA PRO A 54 5.92 3.22 -3.89
C PRO A 54 6.66 1.91 -4.21
N ALA A 55 7.37 1.31 -3.24
CA ALA A 55 8.02 0.02 -3.39
C ALA A 55 7.02 -1.14 -3.65
N MET A 56 5.74 -0.94 -3.31
CA MET A 56 4.63 -1.88 -3.51
C MET A 56 3.90 -1.64 -4.83
N SER A 57 4.49 -0.82 -5.72
CA SER A 57 3.99 -0.51 -7.07
C SER A 57 3.75 -1.80 -7.87
N THR A 58 2.67 -1.81 -8.66
CA THR A 58 2.18 -2.96 -9.48
C THR A 58 1.58 -4.13 -8.71
N GLY A 59 1.65 -4.13 -7.38
CA GLY A 59 0.97 -5.08 -6.51
C GLY A 59 1.87 -5.58 -5.38
N PHE A 60 1.24 -6.11 -4.34
CA PHE A 60 1.93 -6.65 -3.17
C PHE A 60 1.17 -7.82 -2.57
N LYS A 61 1.87 -8.68 -1.82
CA LYS A 61 1.29 -9.82 -1.11
C LYS A 61 1.44 -9.60 0.39
N VAL A 62 0.35 -9.80 1.12
CA VAL A 62 0.33 -9.80 2.59
C VAL A 62 0.26 -11.24 3.06
N LEU A 63 1.12 -11.60 4.01
CA LEU A 63 1.12 -12.88 4.71
C LEU A 63 0.77 -12.61 6.17
N VAL A 64 -0.17 -13.37 6.71
CA VAL A 64 -0.51 -13.35 8.14
C VAL A 64 -0.34 -14.77 8.67
N PHE A 65 0.27 -14.91 9.84
CA PHE A 65 0.45 -16.20 10.49
C PHE A 65 0.26 -16.07 12.01
N ALA A 66 -0.16 -17.17 12.62
CA ALA A 66 -0.24 -17.33 14.07
C ALA A 66 0.51 -18.61 14.44
N ALA A 67 1.31 -18.55 15.51
CA ALA A 67 1.96 -19.71 16.09
C ALA A 67 1.33 -19.98 17.46
N VAL A 68 0.73 -21.15 17.63
CA VAL A 68 0.05 -21.58 18.86
C VAL A 68 0.56 -22.96 19.21
N ASP A 69 1.16 -23.13 20.39
CA ASP A 69 1.64 -24.43 20.90
C ASP A 69 2.55 -25.23 19.94
N GLY A 70 3.33 -24.53 19.10
CA GLY A 70 4.24 -25.14 18.13
C GLY A 70 3.61 -25.45 16.76
N GLU A 71 2.31 -25.20 16.59
CA GLU A 71 1.62 -25.25 15.30
C GLU A 71 1.55 -23.85 14.67
N VAL A 72 1.73 -23.76 13.35
CA VAL A 72 1.67 -22.50 12.59
C VAL A 72 0.49 -22.54 11.62
N ILE A 73 -0.42 -21.59 11.76
CA ILE A 73 -1.55 -21.36 10.85
C ILE A 73 -1.24 -20.08 10.06
N ALA A 74 -1.35 -20.11 8.74
CA ALA A 74 -1.03 -18.97 7.88
C ALA A 74 -2.04 -18.80 6.74
N ASP A 75 -2.27 -17.55 6.36
CA ASP A 75 -3.05 -17.16 5.19
C ASP A 75 -2.38 -15.99 4.45
N SER A 76 -2.69 -15.81 3.17
CA SER A 76 -2.13 -14.74 2.37
C SER A 76 -3.09 -14.19 1.34
N ALA A 77 -3.00 -12.88 1.12
CA ALA A 77 -3.79 -12.17 0.11
C ALA A 77 -2.89 -11.35 -0.81
N GLN A 78 -3.27 -11.23 -2.08
CA GLN A 78 -2.60 -10.39 -3.07
C GLN A 78 -3.45 -9.15 -3.35
N TYR A 79 -2.80 -8.00 -3.37
CA TYR A 79 -3.42 -6.70 -3.59
C TYR A 79 -2.84 -6.06 -4.84
N LYS A 80 -3.72 -5.48 -5.67
CA LYS A 80 -3.32 -4.66 -6.81
C LYS A 80 -3.07 -3.25 -6.33
N ALA A 81 -1.92 -2.70 -6.70
CA ALA A 81 -1.60 -1.29 -6.51
C ALA A 81 -1.43 -0.64 -7.88
N VAL A 82 -1.86 0.62 -8.00
CA VAL A 82 -1.59 1.41 -9.19
C VAL A 82 -0.07 1.58 -9.34
N PRO A 83 0.49 1.49 -10.56
CA PRO A 83 1.91 1.75 -10.76
C PRO A 83 2.27 3.16 -10.29
N CYS A 84 3.25 3.26 -9.39
CA CYS A 84 3.75 4.50 -8.83
C CYS A 84 5.27 4.58 -8.98
N LEU A 85 5.78 5.79 -9.14
CA LEU A 85 7.21 6.10 -9.14
C LEU A 85 7.59 6.62 -7.75
N GLU A 86 8.70 6.15 -7.21
CA GLU A 86 9.22 6.64 -5.93
C GLU A 86 9.67 8.10 -6.03
N ASN A 87 10.35 8.46 -7.12
CA ASN A 87 10.73 9.83 -7.40
C ASN A 87 9.60 10.58 -8.13
N THR A 88 9.06 11.60 -7.48
CA THR A 88 8.07 12.47 -8.11
C THR A 88 8.76 13.46 -9.05
N VAL A 89 8.70 13.17 -10.35
CA VAL A 89 9.22 14.08 -11.39
C VAL A 89 8.08 14.89 -11.99
N ARG A 90 8.23 16.21 -12.09
CA ARG A 90 7.31 17.09 -12.81
C ARG A 90 8.05 17.87 -13.88
N VAL A 91 7.37 18.06 -15.00
CA VAL A 91 7.87 18.81 -16.15
C VAL A 91 6.85 19.87 -16.49
N SER A 92 7.31 21.10 -16.72
CA SER A 92 6.47 22.23 -17.12
C SER A 92 7.18 23.14 -18.11
N TRP A 93 6.39 23.84 -18.91
CA TRP A 93 6.87 24.82 -19.87
C TRP A 93 6.34 26.21 -19.52
N ALA A 94 7.09 27.24 -19.85
CA ALA A 94 6.62 28.61 -19.74
C ALA A 94 7.22 29.49 -20.87
N PRO A 95 6.38 30.01 -21.79
CA PRO A 95 4.95 29.75 -21.95
C PRO A 95 4.66 28.39 -22.62
N ASP A 96 3.43 27.88 -22.49
CA ASP A 96 3.01 26.55 -22.98
C ASP A 96 3.11 26.38 -24.50
N ARG A 97 3.01 27.49 -25.25
CA ARG A 97 3.23 27.51 -26.70
C ARG A 97 4.00 28.74 -27.10
N VAL A 98 4.93 28.55 -28.03
CA VAL A 98 5.68 29.62 -28.68
C VAL A 98 5.77 29.33 -30.18
N GLN A 99 5.96 30.37 -30.98
CA GLN A 99 6.27 30.19 -32.41
C GLN A 99 7.61 29.45 -32.57
N PRO A 100 7.82 28.74 -33.69
CA PRO A 100 9.14 28.19 -34.00
C PRO A 100 10.23 29.26 -33.90
N ARG A 101 11.42 28.86 -33.44
CA ARG A 101 12.57 29.76 -33.24
C ARG A 101 12.34 30.86 -32.19
N ARG A 102 11.38 30.67 -31.27
CA ARG A 102 11.24 31.48 -30.05
C ARG A 102 11.72 30.73 -28.82
N ASN A 103 12.20 31.49 -27.84
CA ASN A 103 12.64 30.93 -26.57
C ASN A 103 11.44 30.50 -25.71
N THR A 104 11.60 29.37 -25.02
CA THR A 104 10.70 28.90 -23.97
C THR A 104 11.55 28.29 -22.84
N ARG A 105 10.96 28.16 -21.66
CA ARG A 105 11.64 27.57 -20.49
C ARG A 105 11.04 26.20 -20.18
N LEU A 106 11.87 25.17 -20.22
CA LEU A 106 11.58 23.85 -19.65
C LEU A 106 12.01 23.83 -18.18
N THR A 107 11.09 23.49 -17.28
CA THR A 107 11.40 23.31 -15.85
C THR A 107 11.13 21.86 -15.47
N VAL A 108 12.16 21.21 -14.91
CA VAL A 108 12.07 19.85 -14.34
C VAL A 108 12.24 19.96 -12.83
N SER A 109 11.32 19.39 -12.07
CA SER A 109 11.44 19.22 -10.63
C SER A 109 11.41 17.75 -10.25
N ALA A 110 12.31 17.37 -9.34
CA ALA A 110 12.51 16.02 -8.85
C ALA A 110 13.11 16.07 -7.44
N ALA A 111 13.27 14.90 -6.78
CA ALA A 111 13.96 14.83 -5.51
C ALA A 111 15.41 15.36 -5.60
N PRO A 112 15.95 15.98 -4.53
CA PRO A 112 17.33 16.48 -4.50
C PRO A 112 18.36 15.41 -4.90
N GLY A 113 19.34 15.78 -5.73
CA GLY A 113 20.39 14.87 -6.21
C GLY A 113 19.98 13.91 -7.33
N SER A 114 18.73 13.98 -7.82
CA SER A 114 18.29 13.16 -8.96
C SER A 114 18.98 13.57 -10.25
N LEU A 115 19.44 12.58 -11.03
CA LEU A 115 19.89 12.80 -12.41
C LEU A 115 18.68 12.63 -13.36
N CYS A 116 18.36 13.69 -14.12
CA CYS A 116 17.25 13.68 -15.08
C CYS A 116 17.78 13.71 -16.52
N GLY A 117 17.41 12.72 -17.33
CA GLY A 117 17.66 12.72 -18.77
C GLY A 117 16.56 13.47 -19.52
N ILE A 118 16.94 14.40 -20.40
CA ILE A 118 16.01 15.08 -21.31
C ILE A 118 16.20 14.47 -22.70
N GLY A 119 15.14 13.85 -23.24
CA GLY A 119 15.17 13.17 -24.54
C GLY A 119 14.68 14.06 -25.70
N ASN A 120 15.09 13.67 -26.92
CA ASN A 120 14.62 14.20 -28.20
C ASN A 120 13.50 13.34 -28.80
#